data_AF-X1IW32-F1
#
_entry.id   AF-X1IW32-F1
#
_cell.length_a   1.000
_cell.length_b   1.000
_cell.length_c   1.000
_cell.angle_alpha   90.00
_cell.angle_beta   90.00
_cell.angle_gamma   90.00
#
_symmetry.space_group_name_H-M   'P 1'
#
loop_
_entity.id
_entity.type
_entity.pdbx_description
1 polymer ?
#
loop_
_entity_poly.entity_id
_entity_poly.type
_entity_poly.pdbx_seq_one_letter_code
_entity_poly.pdbx_strand_id
1 'polypeptide(L)' 'MNKLADIARSLNAYDLLKDMTWSCYYPQNGEPCGKCEPCRKRKDIFTELSGSRQMIAKDM' A
#
# COMPACT_ATOMS: atom_id res chain seq x y z
N MET A 1 3.13 -13.00 -1.21
CA MET A 1 3.72 -12.18 -0.12
C MET A 1 4.44 -10.98 -0.72
N ASN A 2 4.14 -9.78 -0.26
CA ASN A 2 4.70 -8.54 -0.81
C ASN A 2 5.87 -8.06 0.05
N LYS A 3 7.10 -8.38 -0.39
CA LYS A 3 8.35 -8.13 0.35
C LYS A 3 8.51 -6.68 0.82
N LEU A 4 8.02 -5.71 0.04
CA LEU A 4 8.15 -4.30 0.38
C LEU A 4 7.34 -3.91 1.61
N ALA A 5 6.11 -4.44 1.73
CA ALA A 5 5.26 -4.18 2.88
C ALA A 5 5.82 -4.81 4.16
N ASP A 6 6.42 -6.00 4.05
CA ASP A 6 7.01 -6.70 5.20
C ASP A 6 8.26 -5.97 5.71
N ILE A 7 9.11 -5.47 4.80
CA ILE A 7 10.24 -4.59 5.16
C ILE A 7 9.75 -3.29 5.79
N ALA A 8 8.71 -2.66 5.24
CA ALA A 8 8.19 -1.42 5.80
C ALA A 8 7.60 -1.63 7.21
N ARG A 9 6.97 -2.77 7.48
CA ARG A 9 6.49 -3.13 8.83
C ARG A 9 7.65 -3.38 9.79
N SER A 10 8.68 -4.10 9.39
CA SER A 10 9.84 -4.38 10.26
C SER A 10 10.58 -3.11 10.67
N LEU A 11 10.51 -2.07 9.84
CA LEU A 11 11.08 -0.75 10.10
C LEU A 11 10.11 0.23 10.78
N ASN A 12 8.90 -0.20 11.13
CA ASN A 12 7.82 0.67 11.61
C ASN A 12 7.54 1.88 10.70
N ALA A 13 7.76 1.70 9.39
CA ALA A 13 7.63 2.70 8.34
C ALA A 13 6.45 2.41 7.39
N TYR A 14 5.55 1.49 7.77
CA TYR A 14 4.44 1.08 6.93
C TYR A 14 3.49 2.24 6.61
N ASP A 15 3.14 3.06 7.59
CA ASP A 15 2.25 4.20 7.40
C ASP A 15 2.92 5.29 6.55
N LEU A 16 4.24 5.51 6.74
CA LEU A 16 5.04 6.38 5.88
C LEU A 16 5.02 5.91 4.42
N LEU A 17 5.25 4.62 4.18
CA LEU A 17 5.20 4.05 2.84
C LEU A 17 3.79 4.21 2.25
N LYS A 18 2.74 3.87 3.01
CA LYS A 18 1.35 3.88 2.53
C LYS A 18 0.86 5.30 2.19
N ASP A 19 1.09 6.25 3.08
CA ASP A 19 0.42 7.55 3.06
C ASP A 19 1.31 8.69 2.52
N MET A 20 2.65 8.59 2.63
CA MET A 20 3.55 9.72 2.28
C MET A 20 4.36 9.53 1.00
N THR A 21 4.37 8.33 0.43
CA THR A 21 5.06 8.07 -0.85
C THR A 21 4.02 7.67 -1.89
N TRP A 22 4.21 8.02 -3.16
CA TRP A 22 3.42 7.50 -4.28
C TRP A 22 4.19 7.62 -5.59
N SER A 23 3.93 6.71 -6.53
CA SER A 23 4.60 6.65 -7.85
C SER A 23 3.68 7.13 -8.97
N CYS A 24 2.71 7.98 -8.65
CA CYS A 24 1.76 8.52 -9.61
C CYS A 24 2.47 9.30 -10.72
N TYR A 25 2.09 9.06 -11.97
CA TYR A 25 2.62 9.79 -13.12
C TYR A 25 1.97 11.17 -13.31
N TYR A 26 0.76 11.36 -12.79
CA TYR A 26 -0.06 12.55 -13.08
C TYR A 26 -0.70 13.13 -11.80
N PRO A 27 0.07 13.48 -10.77
CA PRO A 27 -0.48 13.98 -9.52
C PRO A 27 -1.32 15.25 -9.71
N GLN A 28 -2.32 15.42 -8.85
CA GLN A 28 -3.23 16.56 -8.87
C GLN A 28 -3.39 17.07 -7.44
N ASN A 29 -3.15 18.37 -7.22
CA ASN A 29 -3.28 19.00 -5.89
C ASN A 29 -2.49 18.33 -4.77
N GLY A 30 -1.28 17.81 -5.08
CA GLY A 30 -0.45 17.12 -4.09
C GLY A 30 -0.83 15.66 -3.83
N GLU A 31 -1.89 15.16 -4.49
CA GLU A 31 -2.42 13.82 -4.31
C GLU A 31 -2.19 12.94 -5.56
N PRO A 32 -2.08 11.61 -5.42
CA PRO A 32 -2.01 10.70 -6.55
C PRO A 32 -3.35 10.68 -7.31
N CYS A 33 -3.32 10.65 -8.65
CA CYS A 33 -4.54 10.73 -9.46
C CYS A 33 -5.50 9.54 -9.34
N GLY A 34 -5.07 8.43 -8.73
CA GLY A 34 -5.86 7.20 -8.56
C GLY A 34 -6.13 6.41 -9.85
N LYS A 35 -5.78 6.96 -11.02
CA LYS A 35 -6.19 6.42 -12.33
C LYS A 35 -5.05 5.83 -13.14
N CYS A 36 -3.81 6.25 -12.94
CA CYS A 36 -2.67 5.71 -13.71
C CYS A 36 -2.30 4.28 -13.28
N GLU A 37 -1.54 3.58 -14.12
CA GLU A 37 -1.15 2.19 -13.87
C GLU A 37 -0.42 1.98 -12.53
N PRO A 38 0.55 2.82 -12.11
CA PRO A 38 1.11 2.76 -10.77
C PRO A 38 0.08 2.94 -9.64
N CYS A 39 -0.89 3.84 -9.80
CA CYS A 39 -1.92 4.06 -8.78
C CYS A 39 -2.80 2.80 -8.60
N ARG A 40 -3.17 2.15 -9.71
CA ARG A 40 -3.95 0.90 -9.67
C ARG A 40 -3.19 -0.24 -9.01
N LYS A 41 -1.96 -0.50 -9.47
CA LYS A 41 -1.07 -1.53 -8.88
C LYS A 41 -0.91 -1.35 -7.37
N ARG A 42 -0.74 -0.11 -6.93
CA ARG A 42 -0.55 0.22 -5.52
C ARG A 42 -1.81 0.00 -4.69
N LYS A 43 -2.98 0.33 -5.24
CA LYS A 43 -4.28 0.03 -4.62
C LYS A 43 -4.47 -1.47 -4.43
N ASP A 44 -4.15 -2.28 -5.44
CA ASP A 44 -4.29 -3.73 -5.39
C ASP A 44 -3.40 -4.33 -4.29
N ILE A 45 -2.13 -3.91 -4.23
CA ILE A 45 -1.18 -4.32 -3.19
C ILE A 45 -1.72 -4.05 -1.78
N PHE A 46 -2.20 -2.84 -1.51
CA PHE A 46 -2.72 -2.51 -0.18
C PHE A 46 -4.06 -3.19 0.13
N THR A 47 -4.86 -3.51 -0.90
CA THR A 47 -6.10 -4.27 -0.76
C THR A 47 -5.80 -5.73 -0.39
N GLU A 48 -4.86 -6.38 -1.06
CA GLU A 48 -4.41 -7.74 -0.73
C GLU A 48 -3.83 -7.83 0.69
N LEU A 49 -3.02 -6.85 1.08
CA LEU A 49 -2.42 -6.78 2.42
C LEU A 49 -3.44 -6.56 3.54
N SER A 50 -4.51 -5.82 3.27
CA SER A 50 -5.59 -5.60 4.25
C SER A 50 -6.54 -6.78 4.33
N GLY A 51 -6.86 -7.45 3.21
CA GLY A 51 -7.65 -8.69 3.20
C GLY A 51 -6.93 -9.86 3.90
N SER A 52 -5.61 -9.99 3.70
CA SER A 52 -4.78 -10.99 4.41
C SER A 52 -4.81 -10.82 5.93
N ARG A 53 -5.02 -9.59 6.41
CA ARG A 53 -5.14 -9.25 7.85
C ARG A 53 -6.39 -9.85 8.49
N GLN A 54 -7.44 -10.08 7.71
CA GLN A 54 -8.73 -10.55 8.20
C GLN A 54 -8.77 -12.08 8.40
N MET A 55 -7.91 -12.83 7.69
CA MET A 55 -7.79 -14.28 7.88
C MET A 55 -6.90 -14.62 9.08
N ILE A 56 -5.71 -14.00 9.21
CA ILE A 56 -4.79 -14.28 10.33
C ILE A 56 -5.32 -13.85 11.71
N ALA A 57 -6.16 -12.82 11.79
CA ALA A 57 -6.76 -12.37 13.05
C ALA A 57 -7.94 -13.25 13.52
N LYS A 58 -8.43 -14.16 12.67
CA LYS A 58 -9.57 -15.04 12.98
C LYS A 58 -9.15 -16.41 13.53
N ASP A 59 -7.86 -16.74 13.37
CA ASP A 59 -7.24 -17.99 13.79
C ASP A 59 -6.38 -17.84 15.07
N MET A 60 -6.56 -16.75 15.83
CA MET A 60 -5.97 -16.52 17.16
C MET A 60 -7.03 -16.45 18.24
#